data_AF-A0A6P7GPK5-F1
#
_entry.id   AF-A0A6P7GPK5-F1
#
_cell.length_a   1.000
_cell.length_b   1.000
_cell.length_c   1.000
_cell.angle_alpha   90.00
_cell.angle_beta   90.00
_cell.angle_gamma   90.00
#
_symmetry.space_group_name_H-M   'P 1'
#
loop_
_entity.id
_entity.type
_entity.pdbx_description
1 polymer ?
#
loop_
_entity_poly.entity_id
_entity_poly.type
_entity_poly.pdbx_seq_one_letter_code
_entity_poly.pdbx_strand_id
1 'polypeptide(L)'
;MIQKICDGEKFVRHSSSSVDIVTMFCQLREFWRYLQWPKAQSILLVSQLLDCICSAALLYADTIYQGLMETGYFDKLGPFRISDELCISVNNLEYVYHFVSLLENYFDFLTLQSLSTETQFSPLTTQLSSTLSQFQVRIRDIIRRAGLQMQETLRKAMFHVAWSPDTLPTDQAVEPLFDFLRGHLIALNVALLAQNFQKILQEIWDFTLVEFNHQMESGVNSDELPAMFHERLHAALELIVEFFHADGQGISMDLIRSPFYQQVEEKLQYHRTDTETLIEMFYSQRLQEQITIQTSPYGTLAVRAYFNHDSLCVEVSAVTLEFIFPVIT
;
A
#
# COMPACT_ATOMS: atom_id res chain seq x y z
N MET A 1 17.79 21.47 16.94
CA MET A 1 18.31 22.66 16.22
C MET A 1 18.22 22.34 14.73
N ILE A 2 17.20 22.87 14.05
CA ILE A 2 16.92 22.57 12.63
C ILE A 2 18.00 23.25 11.79
N GLN A 3 18.90 22.47 11.18
CA GLN A 3 20.01 22.99 10.38
C GLN A 3 19.56 23.36 8.96
N LYS A 4 20.19 24.43 8.46
CA LYS A 4 19.95 25.15 7.21
C LYS A 4 20.19 24.30 5.94
N ILE A 5 19.39 24.57 4.91
CA ILE A 5 19.49 24.01 3.56
C ILE A 5 20.85 24.39 2.95
N CYS A 6 21.59 23.39 2.45
CA CYS A 6 22.78 23.61 1.62
C CYS A 6 22.34 23.71 0.16
N ASP A 7 22.33 24.92 -0.38
CA ASP A 7 22.14 25.16 -1.81
C ASP A 7 23.44 24.87 -2.57
N GLY A 8 23.42 23.86 -3.43
CA GLY A 8 24.52 23.50 -4.30
C GLY A 8 24.13 22.40 -5.29
N GLU A 9 23.72 22.83 -6.50
CA GLU A 9 23.66 22.13 -7.78
C GLU A 9 23.90 20.60 -7.80
N LYS A 10 22.94 19.89 -7.19
CA LYS A 10 22.42 18.53 -7.40
C LYS A 10 21.59 18.31 -6.14
N PHE A 11 20.35 18.81 -6.13
CA PHE A 11 19.51 18.92 -4.93
C PHE A 11 19.71 17.73 -4.01
N VAL A 12 20.49 17.92 -2.95
CA VAL A 12 20.61 16.95 -1.88
C VAL A 12 19.23 16.96 -1.24
N ARG A 13 18.42 15.95 -1.56
CA ARG A 13 17.00 15.90 -1.15
C ARG A 13 16.82 15.62 0.34
N HIS A 14 17.92 15.49 1.08
CA HIS A 14 18.02 15.15 2.49
C HIS A 14 18.89 16.19 3.21
N SER A 15 18.72 16.34 4.52
CA SER A 15 19.49 17.29 5.33
C SER A 15 20.87 16.74 5.73
N SER A 16 21.78 17.63 6.12
CA SER A 16 23.13 17.31 6.64
C SER A 16 23.13 16.23 7.71
N SER A 17 22.14 16.24 8.62
CA SER A 17 22.04 15.27 9.72
C SER A 17 22.00 13.81 9.25
N SER A 18 21.37 13.54 8.10
CA SER A 18 21.32 12.18 7.53
C SER A 18 22.68 11.77 6.96
N VAL A 19 23.42 12.72 6.39
CA VAL A 19 24.80 12.53 5.91
C VAL A 19 25.74 12.25 7.07
N ASP A 20 25.61 12.99 8.18
CA ASP A 20 26.44 12.83 9.37
C ASP A 20 26.28 11.42 9.99
N ILE A 21 25.03 10.96 10.15
CA ILE A 21 24.72 9.63 10.68
C ILE A 21 25.25 8.53 9.76
N VAL A 22 25.01 8.62 8.45
CA VAL A 22 25.54 7.63 7.50
C VAL A 22 27.07 7.66 7.47
N THR A 23 27.70 8.83 7.62
CA THR A 23 29.16 8.95 7.73
C THR A 23 29.69 8.22 8.96
N MET A 24 29.01 8.34 10.10
CA MET A 24 29.34 7.59 11.31
C MET A 24 29.21 6.06 11.09
N PHE A 25 28.15 5.61 10.42
CA PHE A 25 28.01 4.19 10.07
C PHE A 25 29.08 3.70 9.10
N CYS A 26 29.47 4.52 8.11
CA CYS A 26 30.59 4.24 7.22
C CYS A 26 31.89 4.04 8.02
N GLN A 27 32.16 4.87 9.03
CA GLN A 27 33.34 4.71 9.88
C GLN A 27 33.33 3.39 10.65
N LEU A 28 32.17 2.98 11.19
CA LEU A 28 32.02 1.68 11.86
C LEU A 28 32.25 0.52 10.88
N ARG A 29 31.74 0.62 9.65
CA ARG A 29 32.00 -0.34 8.58
C ARG A 29 33.49 -0.43 8.24
N GLU A 30 34.16 0.71 8.08
CA GLU A 30 35.60 0.74 7.79
C GLU A 30 36.42 0.16 8.94
N PHE A 31 36.06 0.47 10.19
CA PHE A 31 36.67 -0.14 11.37
C PHE A 31 36.56 -1.67 11.33
N TRP A 32 35.37 -2.20 11.04
CA TRP A 32 35.17 -3.65 10.88
C TRP A 32 36.07 -4.24 9.78
N ARG A 33 36.16 -3.57 8.63
CA ARG A 33 37.01 -3.98 7.51
C ARG A 33 38.49 -4.00 7.89
N TYR A 34 38.96 -2.98 8.62
CA TYR A 34 40.35 -2.88 9.06
C TYR A 34 40.72 -3.87 10.15
N LEU A 35 39.76 -4.32 10.96
CA LEU A 35 40.00 -5.31 12.01
C LEU A 35 40.48 -6.65 11.44
N GLN A 36 40.10 -6.98 10.19
CA GLN A 36 40.41 -8.25 9.52
C GLN A 36 40.13 -9.48 10.43
N TRP A 37 39.05 -9.40 11.20
CA TRP A 37 38.74 -10.42 12.20
C TRP A 37 38.44 -11.78 11.55
N PRO A 38 38.93 -12.90 12.12
CA PRO A 38 38.63 -14.22 11.60
C PRO A 38 37.11 -14.51 11.52
N LYS A 39 36.61 -14.80 10.32
CA LYS A 39 35.17 -15.00 10.04
C LYS A 39 34.52 -16.13 10.85
N ALA A 40 35.27 -17.17 11.19
CA ALA A 40 34.76 -18.28 12.00
C ALA A 40 34.40 -17.86 13.45
N GLN A 41 34.91 -16.72 13.92
CA GLN A 41 34.73 -16.22 15.28
C GLN A 41 34.12 -14.80 15.31
N SER A 42 33.62 -14.31 14.18
CA SER A 42 33.17 -12.92 14.04
C SER A 42 31.74 -12.66 14.49
N ILE A 43 30.90 -13.70 14.65
CA ILE A 43 29.44 -13.52 14.80
C ILE A 43 29.08 -12.66 16.01
N LEU A 44 29.73 -12.87 17.16
CA LEU A 44 29.46 -12.08 18.35
C LEU A 44 29.80 -10.60 18.16
N LEU A 45 30.94 -10.31 17.53
CA LEU A 45 31.38 -8.94 17.23
C LEU A 45 30.49 -8.27 16.17
N VAL A 46 30.13 -9.01 15.11
CA VAL A 46 29.19 -8.53 14.08
C VAL A 46 27.84 -8.23 14.72
N SER A 47 27.35 -9.08 15.63
CA SER A 47 26.11 -8.85 16.37
C SER A 47 26.14 -7.53 17.14
N GLN A 48 27.22 -7.26 17.87
CA GLN A 48 27.38 -6.00 18.62
C GLN A 48 27.48 -4.77 17.72
N LEU A 49 28.22 -4.86 16.60
CA LEU A 49 28.31 -3.77 15.64
C LEU A 49 26.97 -3.51 14.93
N LEU A 50 26.28 -4.58 14.56
CA LEU A 50 24.95 -4.51 13.97
C LEU A 50 23.96 -3.88 14.94
N ASP A 51 23.99 -4.26 16.22
CA ASP A 51 23.16 -3.66 17.28
C ASP A 51 23.44 -2.17 17.45
N CYS A 52 24.71 -1.77 17.47
CA CYS A 52 25.08 -0.37 17.53
C CYS A 52 24.52 0.44 16.34
N ILE A 53 24.71 -0.05 15.11
CA ILE A 53 24.23 0.65 13.90
C ILE A 53 22.70 0.67 13.85
N CYS A 54 22.04 -0.47 14.06
CA CYS A 54 20.58 -0.56 14.02
C CYS A 54 19.91 0.30 15.09
N SER A 55 20.41 0.25 16.34
CA SER A 55 19.87 1.05 17.44
C SER A 55 20.05 2.55 17.19
N ALA A 56 21.23 2.97 16.68
CA ALA A 56 21.45 4.36 16.31
C ALA A 56 20.58 4.81 15.13
N ALA A 57 20.35 3.93 14.14
CA ALA A 57 19.49 4.21 13.01
C ALA A 57 18.03 4.38 13.44
N LEU A 58 17.51 3.50 14.31
CA LEU A 58 16.17 3.61 14.86
C LEU A 58 16.00 4.86 15.72
N LEU A 59 16.99 5.19 16.56
CA LEU A 59 16.98 6.42 17.34
C LEU A 59 16.91 7.66 16.42
N TYR A 60 17.67 7.68 15.33
CA TYR A 60 17.58 8.74 14.33
C TYR A 60 16.18 8.81 13.71
N ALA A 61 15.61 7.67 13.30
CA ALA A 61 14.29 7.62 12.71
C ALA A 61 13.19 8.14 13.66
N ASP A 62 13.24 7.72 14.93
CA ASP A 62 12.31 8.19 15.95
C ASP A 62 12.50 9.67 16.25
N THR A 63 13.74 10.19 16.22
CA THR A 63 14.00 11.64 16.40
C THR A 63 13.40 12.47 15.27
N ILE A 64 13.55 12.03 14.01
CA ILE A 64 12.92 12.69 12.86
C ILE A 64 11.40 12.66 12.98
N TYR A 65 10.85 11.50 13.35
CA TYR A 65 9.41 11.32 13.49
C TYR A 65 8.84 12.18 14.64
N GLN A 66 9.49 12.22 15.79
CA GLN A 66 9.12 13.10 16.92
C GLN A 66 9.19 14.57 16.53
N GLY A 67 10.24 14.98 15.80
CA GLY A 67 10.33 16.35 15.28
C GLY A 67 9.14 16.73 14.41
N LEU A 68 8.65 15.83 13.56
CA LEU A 68 7.41 16.06 12.79
C LEU A 68 6.18 16.19 13.69
N MET A 69 6.05 15.36 14.73
CA MET A 69 4.96 15.47 15.69
C MET A 69 4.96 16.83 16.40
N GLU A 70 6.12 17.33 16.82
CA GLU A 70 6.26 18.63 17.49
C GLU A 70 5.88 19.82 16.61
N THR A 71 6.05 19.71 15.29
CA THR A 71 5.58 20.73 14.32
C THR A 71 4.07 20.69 14.07
N GLY A 72 3.36 19.71 14.65
CA GLY A 72 1.93 19.47 14.40
C GLY A 72 1.65 18.91 13.01
N TYR A 73 2.65 18.35 12.30
CA TYR A 73 2.48 17.84 10.93
C TYR A 73 1.29 16.89 10.78
N PHE A 74 1.11 15.97 11.74
CA PHE A 74 0.02 14.99 11.73
C PHE A 74 -1.35 15.59 12.05
N ASP A 75 -1.39 16.77 12.69
CA ASP A 75 -2.62 17.44 13.09
C ASP A 75 -3.07 18.52 12.09
N LYS A 76 -2.22 18.88 11.11
CA LYS A 76 -2.50 19.95 10.12
C LYS A 76 -3.78 19.68 9.33
N LEU A 77 -4.84 20.41 9.63
CA LEU A 77 -6.10 20.41 8.89
C LEU A 77 -5.98 21.28 7.63
N GLY A 78 -6.64 20.87 6.55
CA GLY A 78 -6.74 21.64 5.32
C GLY A 78 -6.26 20.90 4.07
N PRO A 79 -6.28 21.58 2.91
CA PRO A 79 -5.90 20.98 1.65
C PRO A 79 -4.42 20.59 1.68
N PHE A 80 -4.10 19.49 1.01
CA PHE A 80 -2.72 19.05 0.85
C PHE A 80 -1.83 20.15 0.28
N ARG A 81 -0.67 20.33 0.91
CA ARG A 81 0.40 21.19 0.44
C ARG A 81 1.71 20.46 0.63
N ILE A 82 2.50 20.42 -0.45
CA ILE A 82 3.86 19.91 -0.38
C ILE A 82 4.63 20.81 0.58
N SER A 83 5.28 20.19 1.56
CA SER A 83 6.06 20.88 2.58
C SER A 83 7.48 20.33 2.62
N ASP A 84 8.43 21.20 2.95
CA ASP A 84 9.81 20.80 3.18
C ASP A 84 9.91 19.82 4.35
N GLU A 85 9.08 19.99 5.39
CA GLU A 85 8.98 19.06 6.52
C GLU A 85 8.70 17.62 6.08
N LEU A 86 7.67 17.41 5.24
CA LEU A 86 7.38 16.11 4.65
C LEU A 86 8.56 15.59 3.84
N CYS A 87 9.00 16.37 2.85
CA CYS A 87 9.96 15.90 1.85
C CYS A 87 11.32 15.57 2.47
N ILE A 88 11.87 16.49 3.28
CA ILE A 88 13.16 16.30 3.94
C ILE A 88 13.10 15.12 4.90
N SER A 89 12.03 14.98 5.68
CA SER A 89 11.93 13.91 6.67
C SER A 89 11.92 12.53 6.02
N VAL A 90 11.07 12.30 5.01
CA VAL A 90 11.03 10.99 4.35
C VAL A 90 12.32 10.71 3.59
N ASN A 91 12.95 11.73 2.99
CA ASN A 91 14.21 11.55 2.27
C ASN A 91 15.39 11.26 3.22
N ASN A 92 15.43 11.89 4.39
CA ASN A 92 16.39 11.56 5.44
C ASN A 92 16.26 10.10 5.86
N LEU A 93 15.03 9.66 6.14
CA LEU A 93 14.75 8.28 6.54
C LEU A 93 15.14 7.28 5.44
N GLU A 94 14.81 7.56 4.19
CA GLU A 94 15.14 6.69 3.05
C GLU A 94 16.66 6.64 2.80
N TYR A 95 17.37 7.76 2.97
CA TYR A 95 18.83 7.80 2.83
C TYR A 95 19.53 6.93 3.88
N VAL A 96 19.11 7.01 5.15
CA VAL A 96 19.63 6.15 6.23
C VAL A 96 19.20 4.70 6.03
N TYR A 97 17.93 4.46 5.69
CA TYR A 97 17.39 3.13 5.36
C TYR A 97 18.24 2.45 4.29
N HIS A 98 18.59 3.16 3.22
CA HIS A 98 19.38 2.62 2.12
C HIS A 98 20.74 2.10 2.62
N PHE A 99 21.46 2.88 3.45
CA PHE A 99 22.72 2.39 4.03
C PHE A 99 22.51 1.14 4.89
N VAL A 100 21.50 1.15 5.76
CA VAL A 100 21.19 0.01 6.66
C VAL A 100 20.84 -1.24 5.85
N SER A 101 20.13 -1.09 4.73
CA SER A 101 19.76 -2.22 3.85
C SER A 101 20.96 -2.94 3.23
N LEU A 102 22.13 -2.29 3.18
CA LEU A 102 23.36 -2.84 2.63
C LEU A 102 24.23 -3.53 3.70
N LEU A 103 23.82 -3.56 4.97
CA LEU A 103 24.62 -4.13 6.05
C LEU A 103 24.86 -5.63 5.89
N GLU A 104 23.93 -6.38 5.30
CA GLU A 104 24.13 -7.81 4.99
C GLU A 104 25.35 -8.02 4.10
N ASN A 105 25.50 -7.14 3.09
CA ASN A 105 26.63 -7.18 2.17
C ASN A 105 27.91 -6.68 2.85
N TYR A 106 27.83 -5.62 3.65
CA TYR A 106 29.00 -5.06 4.33
C TYR A 106 29.60 -5.99 5.38
N PHE A 107 28.76 -6.74 6.11
CA PHE A 107 29.20 -7.74 7.07
C PHE A 107 29.39 -9.14 6.46
N ASP A 108 29.00 -9.31 5.19
CA ASP A 108 29.12 -10.53 4.39
C ASP A 108 28.40 -11.70 5.09
N PHE A 109 27.10 -11.50 5.22
CA PHE A 109 26.14 -12.42 5.84
C PHE A 109 26.14 -13.80 5.18
N LEU A 110 26.34 -13.87 3.85
CA LEU A 110 26.43 -15.14 3.13
C LEU A 110 27.55 -16.03 3.69
N THR A 111 28.76 -15.47 3.87
CA THR A 111 29.87 -16.24 4.43
C THR A 111 29.60 -16.60 5.89
N LEU A 112 29.07 -15.67 6.69
CA LEU A 112 28.73 -15.94 8.10
C LEU A 112 27.70 -17.06 8.25
N GLN A 113 26.68 -17.08 7.41
CA GLN A 113 25.66 -18.12 7.38
C GLN A 113 26.26 -19.50 7.07
N SER A 114 27.23 -19.57 6.15
CA SER A 114 27.88 -20.84 5.81
C SER A 114 28.79 -21.40 6.92
N LEU A 115 29.27 -20.54 7.83
CA LEU A 115 30.23 -20.89 8.87
C LEU A 115 29.59 -21.08 10.26
N SER A 116 28.27 -20.93 10.38
CA SER A 116 27.58 -20.95 11.68
C SER A 116 26.27 -21.71 11.68
N THR A 117 25.80 -22.02 12.89
CA THR A 117 24.49 -22.66 13.04
C THR A 117 23.39 -21.63 12.81
N GLU A 118 22.23 -22.09 12.31
CA GLU A 118 21.05 -21.26 12.12
C GLU A 118 20.65 -20.50 13.40
N THR A 119 20.80 -21.14 14.56
CA THR A 119 20.54 -20.56 15.88
C THR A 119 21.45 -19.38 16.24
N GLN A 120 22.68 -19.35 15.70
CA GLN A 120 23.64 -18.26 15.91
C GLN A 120 23.46 -17.13 14.89
N PHE A 121 23.05 -17.46 13.67
CA PHE A 121 22.94 -16.52 12.56
C PHE A 121 21.59 -15.81 12.48
N SER A 122 20.49 -16.53 12.72
CA SER A 122 19.13 -15.99 12.63
C SER A 122 18.85 -14.73 13.46
N PRO A 123 19.49 -14.47 14.63
CA PRO A 123 19.32 -13.20 15.33
C PRO A 123 19.80 -11.99 14.53
N LEU A 124 20.88 -12.13 13.75
CA LEU A 124 21.43 -11.04 12.93
C LEU A 124 20.44 -10.60 11.84
N THR A 125 19.91 -11.58 11.10
CA THR A 125 18.92 -11.33 10.04
C THR A 125 17.61 -10.81 10.61
N THR A 126 17.17 -11.34 11.76
CA THR A 126 15.95 -10.88 12.43
C THR A 126 16.07 -9.43 12.90
N GLN A 127 17.20 -9.07 13.50
CA GLN A 127 17.44 -7.71 13.96
C GLN A 127 17.49 -6.71 12.81
N LEU A 128 18.20 -7.04 11.73
CA LEU A 128 18.29 -6.15 10.57
C LEU A 128 16.94 -6.01 9.86
N SER A 129 16.24 -7.12 9.59
CA SER A 129 14.91 -7.09 8.96
C SER A 129 13.88 -6.32 9.81
N SER A 130 13.90 -6.50 11.14
CA SER A 130 13.06 -5.72 12.07
C SER A 130 13.37 -4.22 11.99
N THR A 131 14.65 -3.86 11.95
CA THR A 131 15.09 -2.47 11.82
C THR A 131 14.59 -1.85 10.50
N LEU A 132 14.81 -2.54 9.39
CA LEU A 132 14.37 -2.11 8.06
C LEU A 132 12.84 -1.97 7.99
N SER A 133 12.11 -2.92 8.57
CA SER A 133 10.64 -2.88 8.64
C SER A 133 10.14 -1.66 9.41
N GLN A 134 10.74 -1.34 10.55
CA GLN A 134 10.37 -0.17 11.35
C GLN A 134 10.61 1.15 10.60
N PHE A 135 11.73 1.28 9.89
CA PHE A 135 11.96 2.41 8.99
C PHE A 135 10.85 2.56 7.95
N GLN A 136 10.50 1.46 7.29
CA GLN A 136 9.45 1.44 6.27
C GLN A 136 8.07 1.81 6.86
N VAL A 137 7.77 1.38 8.09
CA VAL A 137 6.56 1.78 8.81
C VAL A 137 6.55 3.30 9.06
N ARG A 138 7.65 3.88 9.55
CA ARG A 138 7.74 5.34 9.79
C ARG A 138 7.61 6.15 8.50
N ILE A 139 8.29 5.73 7.43
CA ILE A 139 8.20 6.40 6.12
C ILE A 139 6.75 6.35 5.61
N ARG A 140 6.11 5.18 5.62
CA ARG A 140 4.73 5.02 5.16
C ARG A 140 3.76 5.88 5.98
N ASP A 141 3.93 5.94 7.29
CA ASP A 141 3.03 6.72 8.14
C ASP A 141 3.10 8.24 7.85
N ILE A 142 4.31 8.77 7.63
CA ILE A 142 4.51 10.16 7.22
C ILE A 142 3.88 10.43 5.83
N ILE A 143 4.04 9.49 4.89
CA ILE A 143 3.49 9.58 3.52
C ILE A 143 1.96 9.47 3.53
N ARG A 144 1.39 8.56 4.33
CA ARG A 144 -0.06 8.36 4.44
C ARG A 144 -0.79 9.63 4.85
N ARG A 145 -0.14 10.50 5.64
CA ARG A 145 -0.69 11.81 5.97
C ARG A 145 -0.93 12.68 4.73
N ALA A 146 -0.04 12.62 3.73
CA ALA A 146 -0.23 13.35 2.47
C ALA A 146 -1.48 12.85 1.72
N GLY A 147 -1.65 11.54 1.62
CA GLY A 147 -2.85 10.93 1.02
C GLY A 147 -4.13 11.35 1.73
N LEU A 148 -4.15 11.31 3.07
CA LEU A 148 -5.29 11.77 3.87
C LEU A 148 -5.65 13.25 3.63
N GLN A 149 -4.66 14.12 3.43
CA GLN A 149 -4.90 15.53 3.12
C GLN A 149 -5.43 15.77 1.70
N MET A 150 -5.15 14.86 0.77
CA MET A 150 -5.68 14.90 -0.60
C MET A 150 -7.09 14.31 -0.69
N GLN A 151 -7.49 13.47 0.27
CA GLN A 151 -8.73 12.69 0.25
C GLN A 151 -9.98 13.50 -0.09
N GLU A 152 -10.21 14.64 0.57
CA GLU A 152 -11.41 15.46 0.31
C GLU A 152 -11.42 16.05 -1.12
N THR A 153 -10.25 16.35 -1.68
CA THR A 153 -10.14 16.84 -3.06
C THR A 153 -10.39 15.71 -4.05
N LEU A 154 -9.82 14.53 -3.79
CA LEU A 154 -10.07 13.31 -4.57
C LEU A 154 -11.55 12.93 -4.56
N ARG A 155 -12.21 13.01 -3.40
CA ARG A 155 -13.65 12.77 -3.24
C ARG A 155 -14.49 13.68 -4.12
N LYS A 156 -14.24 14.99 -4.07
CA LYS A 156 -14.96 15.97 -4.88
C LYS A 156 -14.74 15.75 -6.36
N ALA A 157 -13.49 15.47 -6.75
CA ALA A 157 -13.18 15.16 -8.14
C ALA A 157 -13.92 13.90 -8.60
N MET A 158 -13.91 12.83 -7.80
CA MET A 158 -14.61 11.59 -8.13
C MET A 158 -16.13 11.77 -8.19
N PHE A 159 -16.70 12.57 -7.29
CA PHE A 159 -18.11 12.98 -7.36
C PHE A 159 -18.41 13.70 -8.68
N HIS A 160 -17.59 14.67 -9.08
CA HIS A 160 -17.78 15.38 -10.34
C HIS A 160 -17.67 14.45 -11.55
N VAL A 161 -16.72 13.51 -11.55
CA VAL A 161 -16.64 12.47 -12.58
C VAL A 161 -17.93 11.69 -12.63
N ALA A 162 -18.37 11.10 -11.51
CA ALA A 162 -19.53 10.20 -11.48
C ALA A 162 -20.86 10.89 -11.86
N TRP A 163 -21.03 12.15 -11.46
CA TRP A 163 -22.28 12.92 -11.60
C TRP A 163 -22.26 13.93 -12.75
N SER A 164 -21.26 13.87 -13.63
CA SER A 164 -21.21 14.72 -14.81
C SER A 164 -22.35 14.41 -15.80
N PRO A 165 -22.87 15.41 -16.55
CA PRO A 165 -23.91 15.20 -17.55
C PRO A 165 -23.51 14.18 -18.61
N ASP A 166 -24.47 13.39 -19.10
CA ASP A 166 -24.26 12.36 -20.13
C ASP A 166 -23.64 12.90 -21.43
N THR A 167 -23.80 14.19 -21.71
CA THR A 167 -23.20 14.86 -22.86
C THR A 167 -21.72 15.16 -22.70
N LEU A 168 -21.17 15.15 -21.48
CA LEU A 168 -19.76 15.37 -21.21
C LEU A 168 -19.00 14.04 -21.34
N PRO A 169 -18.05 13.91 -22.27
CA PRO A 169 -17.20 12.73 -22.39
C PRO A 169 -16.41 12.43 -21.10
N THR A 170 -16.15 11.14 -20.83
CA THR A 170 -15.45 10.71 -19.60
C THR A 170 -14.03 11.28 -19.51
N ASP A 171 -13.28 11.29 -20.60
CA ASP A 171 -11.93 11.88 -20.68
C ASP A 171 -11.92 13.37 -20.27
N GLN A 172 -12.95 14.13 -20.65
CA GLN A 172 -13.10 15.52 -20.23
C GLN A 172 -13.55 15.65 -18.77
N ALA A 173 -14.38 14.73 -18.28
CA ALA A 173 -14.84 14.72 -16.90
C ALA A 173 -13.71 14.41 -15.90
N VAL A 174 -12.73 13.57 -16.28
CA VAL A 174 -11.59 13.21 -15.42
C VAL A 174 -10.45 14.24 -15.45
N GLU A 175 -10.34 15.08 -16.49
CA GLU A 175 -9.19 15.98 -16.64
C GLU A 175 -8.93 16.90 -15.42
N PRO A 176 -9.94 17.46 -14.72
CA PRO A 176 -9.68 18.24 -13.50
C PRO A 176 -8.97 17.45 -12.40
N LEU A 177 -9.24 16.14 -12.28
CA LEU A 177 -8.50 15.25 -11.37
C LEU A 177 -7.05 15.10 -11.84
N PHE A 178 -6.85 14.86 -13.14
CA PHE A 178 -5.51 14.71 -13.72
C PHE A 178 -4.67 15.96 -13.59
N ASP A 179 -5.22 17.15 -13.84
CA ASP A 179 -4.51 18.41 -13.65
C ASP A 179 -4.07 18.61 -12.20
N PHE A 180 -4.98 18.34 -11.25
CA PHE A 180 -4.67 18.39 -9.83
C PHE A 180 -3.55 17.41 -9.47
N LEU A 181 -3.65 16.14 -9.87
CA LEU A 181 -2.66 15.12 -9.58
C LEU A 181 -1.31 15.45 -10.24
N ARG A 182 -1.30 15.79 -11.52
CA ARG A 182 -0.11 16.10 -12.33
C ARG A 182 0.68 17.24 -11.69
N GLY A 183 0.02 18.32 -11.27
CA GLY A 183 0.67 19.44 -10.59
C GLY A 183 1.41 19.03 -9.31
N HIS A 184 0.78 18.21 -8.47
CA HIS A 184 1.39 17.75 -7.22
C HIS A 184 2.46 16.68 -7.45
N LEU A 185 2.21 15.72 -8.34
CA LEU A 185 3.14 14.62 -8.61
C LEU A 185 4.44 15.11 -9.28
N ILE A 186 4.38 16.09 -10.17
CA ILE A 186 5.59 16.72 -10.73
C ILE A 186 6.44 17.33 -9.62
N ALA A 187 5.82 18.11 -8.72
CA ALA A 187 6.54 18.75 -7.61
C ALA A 187 7.09 17.73 -6.62
N LEU A 188 6.35 16.67 -6.29
CA LEU A 188 6.81 15.58 -5.44
C LEU A 188 7.96 14.79 -6.08
N ASN A 189 7.94 14.54 -7.39
CA ASN A 189 9.03 13.86 -8.10
C ASN A 189 10.35 14.66 -8.06
N VAL A 190 10.24 16.01 -8.08
CA VAL A 190 11.39 16.89 -7.91
C VAL A 190 11.92 16.85 -6.48
N ALA A 191 11.03 16.81 -5.48
CA ALA A 191 11.37 16.94 -4.06
C ALA A 191 11.77 15.62 -3.37
N LEU A 192 11.25 14.46 -3.80
CA LEU A 192 11.41 13.18 -3.11
C LEU A 192 12.46 12.29 -3.76
N LEU A 193 13.19 11.48 -2.99
CA LEU A 193 13.97 10.35 -3.53
C LEU A 193 13.05 9.38 -4.28
N ALA A 194 13.55 8.74 -5.33
CA ALA A 194 12.74 7.91 -6.24
C ALA A 194 11.92 6.84 -5.49
N GLN A 195 12.52 6.19 -4.49
CA GLN A 195 11.87 5.18 -3.66
C GLN A 195 10.72 5.76 -2.82
N ASN A 196 10.80 7.02 -2.41
CA ASN A 196 9.71 7.68 -1.68
C ASN A 196 8.66 8.25 -2.62
N PHE A 197 9.08 8.72 -3.80
CA PHE A 197 8.15 9.14 -4.85
C PHE A 197 7.24 7.98 -5.27
N GLN A 198 7.79 6.78 -5.47
CA GLN A 198 7.00 5.59 -5.77
C GLN A 198 6.03 5.23 -4.65
N LYS A 199 6.45 5.31 -3.37
CA LYS A 199 5.57 5.06 -2.22
C LYS A 199 4.42 6.07 -2.13
N ILE A 200 4.67 7.37 -2.31
CA ILE A 200 3.60 8.37 -2.26
C ILE A 200 2.68 8.27 -3.47
N LEU A 201 3.19 7.90 -4.64
CA LEU A 201 2.38 7.66 -5.82
C LEU A 201 1.39 6.51 -5.57
N GLN A 202 1.86 5.41 -4.99
CA GLN A 202 1.01 4.28 -4.58
C GLN A 202 -0.01 4.69 -3.52
N GLU A 203 0.38 5.46 -2.51
CA GLU A 203 -0.54 5.93 -1.47
C GLU A 203 -1.67 6.79 -2.07
N ILE A 204 -1.34 7.70 -3.00
CA ILE A 204 -2.34 8.55 -3.66
C ILE A 204 -3.27 7.70 -4.54
N TRP A 205 -2.75 6.68 -5.22
CA TRP A 205 -3.57 5.70 -5.96
C TRP A 205 -4.56 4.99 -5.03
N ASP A 206 -4.10 4.47 -3.89
CA ASP A 206 -4.95 3.78 -2.93
C ASP A 206 -6.08 4.68 -2.41
N PHE A 207 -5.78 5.94 -2.09
CA PHE A 207 -6.81 6.92 -1.71
C PHE A 207 -7.78 7.26 -2.86
N THR A 208 -7.27 7.34 -4.10
CA THR A 208 -8.11 7.57 -5.27
C THR A 208 -9.10 6.43 -5.46
N LEU A 209 -8.63 5.19 -5.30
CA LEU A 209 -9.44 3.98 -5.38
C LEU A 209 -10.45 3.86 -4.22
N VAL A 210 -10.09 4.28 -3.01
CA VAL A 210 -11.03 4.37 -1.87
C VAL A 210 -12.17 5.34 -2.19
N GLU A 211 -11.85 6.53 -2.69
CA GLU A 211 -12.89 7.51 -3.06
C GLU A 211 -13.70 7.05 -4.27
N PHE A 212 -13.11 6.24 -5.15
CA PHE A 212 -13.81 5.53 -6.22
C PHE A 212 -14.89 4.61 -5.66
N ASN A 213 -14.51 3.70 -4.75
CA ASN A 213 -15.46 2.79 -4.11
C ASN A 213 -16.54 3.53 -3.32
N HIS A 214 -16.16 4.62 -2.65
CA HIS A 214 -17.10 5.44 -1.90
C HIS A 214 -18.21 6.05 -2.77
N GLN A 215 -17.91 6.49 -3.99
CA GLN A 215 -18.95 6.97 -4.92
C GLN A 215 -19.92 5.86 -5.31
N MET A 216 -19.42 4.65 -5.54
CA MET A 216 -20.28 3.51 -5.84
C MET A 216 -21.21 3.17 -4.68
N GLU A 217 -20.70 3.14 -3.44
CA GLU A 217 -21.52 2.84 -2.26
C GLU A 217 -22.58 3.91 -1.97
N SER A 218 -22.24 5.18 -2.21
CA SER A 218 -23.14 6.31 -1.97
C SER A 218 -24.24 6.43 -3.02
N GLY A 219 -23.99 5.98 -4.25
CA GLY A 219 -24.95 6.05 -5.36
C GLY A 219 -26.08 5.00 -5.31
N VAL A 220 -25.85 3.83 -4.71
CA VAL A 220 -26.75 2.66 -4.78
C VAL A 220 -28.17 2.90 -4.23
N ASN A 221 -28.36 3.91 -3.38
CA ASN A 221 -29.65 4.21 -2.75
C ASN A 221 -30.37 5.45 -3.31
N SER A 222 -29.92 6.00 -4.44
CA SER A 222 -30.52 7.18 -5.06
C SER A 222 -31.35 6.80 -6.29
N ASP A 223 -32.65 7.08 -6.24
CA ASP A 223 -33.56 6.99 -7.40
C ASP A 223 -33.19 8.00 -8.53
N GLU A 224 -32.19 8.86 -8.31
CA GLU A 224 -31.74 9.93 -9.20
C GLU A 224 -30.39 9.64 -9.87
N LEU A 225 -29.92 8.38 -9.85
CA LEU A 225 -28.63 8.02 -10.43
C LEU A 225 -28.59 8.32 -11.95
N PRO A 226 -27.56 9.02 -12.48
CA PRO A 226 -27.39 9.22 -13.91
C PRO A 226 -27.35 7.90 -14.69
N ALA A 227 -27.96 7.85 -15.88
CA ALA A 227 -28.03 6.62 -16.68
C ALA A 227 -26.65 6.05 -17.02
N MET A 228 -25.66 6.92 -17.27
CA MET A 228 -24.29 6.53 -17.59
C MET A 228 -23.38 6.43 -16.37
N PHE A 229 -23.89 6.47 -15.14
CA PHE A 229 -23.08 6.55 -13.92
C PHE A 229 -22.03 5.42 -13.82
N HIS A 230 -22.46 4.17 -13.94
CA HIS A 230 -21.57 3.01 -13.80
C HIS A 230 -20.63 2.83 -15.00
N GLU A 231 -21.12 3.09 -16.22
CA GLU A 231 -20.31 3.10 -17.44
C GLU A 231 -19.21 4.15 -17.38
N ARG A 232 -19.55 5.36 -16.93
CA ARG A 232 -18.62 6.47 -16.79
C ARG A 232 -17.56 6.20 -15.73
N LEU A 233 -17.96 5.65 -14.59
CA LEU A 233 -17.02 5.23 -13.56
C LEU A 233 -16.07 4.17 -14.13
N HIS A 234 -16.56 3.12 -14.78
CA HIS A 234 -15.67 2.12 -15.37
C HIS A 234 -14.66 2.72 -16.35
N ALA A 235 -15.10 3.54 -17.30
CA ALA A 235 -14.21 4.21 -18.24
C ALA A 235 -13.21 5.16 -17.52
N ALA A 236 -13.65 5.85 -16.46
CA ALA A 236 -12.75 6.70 -15.67
C ALA A 236 -11.70 5.87 -14.92
N LEU A 237 -12.06 4.70 -14.38
CA LEU A 237 -11.12 3.80 -13.71
C LEU A 237 -10.01 3.37 -14.67
N GLU A 238 -10.34 3.01 -15.91
CA GLU A 238 -9.36 2.65 -16.95
C GLU A 238 -8.40 3.81 -17.23
N LEU A 239 -8.92 5.03 -17.42
CA LEU A 239 -8.09 6.22 -17.64
C LEU A 239 -7.18 6.54 -16.45
N ILE A 240 -7.68 6.40 -15.22
CA ILE A 240 -6.90 6.65 -14.02
C ILE A 240 -5.81 5.57 -13.85
N VAL A 241 -6.10 4.31 -14.16
CA VAL A 241 -5.10 3.23 -14.21
C VAL A 241 -3.97 3.57 -15.17
N GLU A 242 -4.30 4.00 -16.39
CA GLU A 242 -3.30 4.43 -17.38
C GLU A 242 -2.47 5.62 -16.86
N PHE A 243 -3.11 6.60 -16.22
CA PHE A 243 -2.43 7.76 -15.63
C PHE A 243 -1.41 7.36 -14.55
N PHE A 244 -1.78 6.48 -13.62
CA PHE A 244 -0.86 6.04 -12.55
C PHE A 244 0.17 5.03 -13.03
N HIS A 245 -0.12 4.25 -14.07
CA HIS A 245 0.84 3.34 -14.70
C HIS A 245 1.90 4.09 -15.51
N ALA A 246 1.48 5.15 -16.22
CA ALA A 246 2.31 6.04 -17.02
C ALA A 246 3.29 5.29 -17.94
N ASP A 247 2.78 4.35 -18.75
CA ASP A 247 3.56 3.50 -19.67
C ASP A 247 4.77 2.81 -19.00
N GLY A 248 4.58 2.36 -17.76
CA GLY A 248 5.61 1.68 -16.97
C GLY A 248 6.60 2.61 -16.26
N GLN A 249 6.43 3.93 -16.35
CA GLN A 249 7.23 4.90 -15.58
C GLN A 249 6.64 5.21 -14.20
N GLY A 250 5.36 4.86 -13.98
CA GLY A 250 4.65 5.03 -12.72
C GLY A 250 4.62 3.75 -11.89
N ILE A 251 3.43 3.42 -11.38
CA ILE A 251 3.20 2.22 -10.58
C ILE A 251 3.17 0.99 -11.50
N SER A 252 3.78 -0.13 -11.07
CA SER A 252 3.67 -1.39 -11.81
C SER A 252 2.22 -1.91 -11.83
N MET A 253 1.84 -2.61 -12.90
CA MET A 253 0.49 -3.18 -13.01
C MET A 253 0.16 -4.16 -11.89
N ASP A 254 1.16 -4.86 -11.34
CA ASP A 254 0.99 -5.78 -10.21
C ASP A 254 0.55 -5.06 -8.93
N LEU A 255 1.03 -3.83 -8.71
CA LEU A 255 0.67 -3.01 -7.56
C LEU A 255 -0.65 -2.25 -7.80
N ILE A 256 -0.92 -1.84 -9.04
CA ILE A 256 -2.20 -1.21 -9.42
C ILE A 256 -3.35 -2.21 -9.22
N ARG A 257 -3.20 -3.44 -9.72
CA ARG A 257 -4.19 -4.53 -9.63
C ARG A 257 -4.18 -5.20 -8.26
N SER A 258 -4.20 -4.39 -7.21
CA SER A 258 -4.31 -4.85 -5.83
C SER A 258 -5.62 -5.62 -5.61
N PRO A 259 -5.72 -6.45 -4.55
CA PRO A 259 -6.97 -7.14 -4.23
C PRO A 259 -8.15 -6.17 -4.05
N PHE A 260 -7.90 -4.96 -3.56
CA PHE A 260 -8.94 -3.95 -3.41
C PHE A 260 -9.37 -3.37 -4.77
N TYR A 261 -8.44 -3.17 -5.70
CA TYR A 261 -8.77 -2.78 -7.08
C TYR A 261 -9.66 -3.81 -7.75
N GLN A 262 -9.31 -5.10 -7.64
CA GLN A 262 -10.08 -6.18 -8.23
C GLN A 262 -11.51 -6.20 -7.73
N GLN A 263 -11.73 -5.97 -6.43
CA GLN A 263 -13.07 -5.86 -5.85
C GLN A 263 -13.86 -4.68 -6.42
N VAL A 264 -13.21 -3.52 -6.61
CA VAL A 264 -13.85 -2.32 -7.19
C VAL A 264 -14.19 -2.55 -8.66
N GLU A 265 -13.26 -3.10 -9.44
CA GLU A 265 -13.44 -3.42 -10.86
C GLU A 265 -14.55 -4.46 -11.06
N GLU A 266 -14.56 -5.53 -10.26
CA GLU A 266 -15.60 -6.57 -10.30
C GLU A 266 -16.98 -5.99 -9.98
N LYS A 267 -17.07 -5.13 -8.95
CA LYS A 267 -18.33 -4.45 -8.60
C LYS A 267 -18.83 -3.57 -9.74
N LEU A 268 -17.95 -2.82 -10.41
CA LEU A 268 -18.31 -2.03 -11.59
C LEU A 268 -18.79 -2.92 -12.73
N GLN A 269 -18.14 -4.06 -12.97
CA GLN A 269 -18.57 -5.01 -13.98
C GLN A 269 -19.98 -5.52 -13.67
N TYR A 270 -20.29 -5.90 -12.44
CA TYR A 270 -21.65 -6.33 -12.09
C TYR A 270 -22.73 -5.30 -12.41
N HIS A 271 -22.45 -4.00 -12.23
CA HIS A 271 -23.41 -2.94 -12.57
C HIS A 271 -23.58 -2.69 -14.06
N ARG A 272 -22.69 -3.21 -14.91
CA ARG A 272 -22.73 -3.10 -16.38
C ARG A 272 -23.24 -4.37 -17.06
N THR A 273 -23.18 -5.50 -16.36
CA THR A 273 -23.64 -6.78 -16.86
C THR A 273 -25.17 -6.80 -16.88
N ASP A 274 -25.74 -7.29 -17.98
CA ASP A 274 -27.18 -7.47 -18.09
C ASP A 274 -27.70 -8.53 -17.10
N THR A 275 -28.98 -8.45 -16.77
CA THR A 275 -29.60 -9.32 -15.77
C THR A 275 -29.47 -10.81 -16.10
N GLU A 276 -29.53 -11.19 -17.38
CA GLU A 276 -29.45 -12.60 -17.80
C GLU A 276 -28.05 -13.15 -17.53
N THR A 277 -27.02 -12.43 -17.97
CA THR A 277 -25.62 -12.77 -17.71
C THR A 277 -25.31 -12.77 -16.20
N LEU A 278 -25.84 -11.82 -15.42
CA LEU A 278 -25.69 -11.80 -13.96
C LEU A 278 -26.28 -13.06 -13.30
N ILE A 279 -27.46 -13.48 -13.76
CA ILE A 279 -28.10 -14.70 -13.28
C ILE A 279 -27.23 -15.93 -13.60
N GLU A 280 -26.67 -16.00 -14.81
CA GLU A 280 -25.75 -17.08 -15.19
C GLU A 280 -24.47 -17.10 -14.36
N MET A 281 -23.86 -15.94 -14.13
CA MET A 281 -22.67 -15.80 -13.28
C MET A 281 -22.96 -16.26 -11.85
N PHE A 282 -24.10 -15.84 -11.28
CA PHE A 282 -24.54 -16.27 -9.95
C PHE A 282 -24.69 -17.79 -9.87
N TYR A 283 -25.42 -18.40 -10.80
CA TYR A 283 -25.61 -19.86 -10.78
C TYR A 283 -24.30 -20.62 -10.99
N SER A 284 -23.39 -20.10 -11.82
CA SER A 284 -22.06 -20.69 -12.05
C SER A 284 -21.19 -20.62 -10.80
N GLN A 285 -21.17 -19.47 -10.10
CA GLN A 285 -20.47 -19.31 -8.82
C GLN A 285 -21.05 -20.25 -7.75
N ARG A 286 -22.38 -20.34 -7.63
CA ARG A 286 -23.05 -21.25 -6.68
C ARG A 286 -22.74 -22.71 -6.97
N LEU A 287 -22.67 -23.11 -8.23
CA LEU A 287 -22.27 -24.46 -8.62
C LEU A 287 -20.81 -24.73 -8.21
N GLN A 288 -19.90 -23.78 -8.45
CA GLN A 288 -18.49 -23.91 -8.07
C GLN A 288 -18.33 -24.02 -6.54
N GLU A 289 -19.05 -23.22 -5.77
CA GLU A 289 -19.10 -23.32 -4.31
C GLU A 289 -19.55 -24.72 -3.88
N GLN A 290 -20.64 -25.23 -4.45
CA GLN A 290 -21.17 -26.56 -4.15
C GLN A 290 -20.17 -27.68 -4.46
N ILE A 291 -19.44 -27.59 -5.57
CA ILE A 291 -18.41 -28.58 -5.94
C ILE A 291 -17.20 -28.51 -4.99
N THR A 292 -16.85 -27.32 -4.50
CA THR A 292 -15.65 -27.10 -3.67
C THR A 292 -15.87 -27.54 -2.22
N ILE A 293 -17.11 -27.61 -1.76
CA ILE A 293 -17.45 -28.11 -0.42
C ILE A 293 -17.17 -29.63 -0.33
N GLN A 294 -16.10 -30.01 0.37
CA GLN A 294 -15.70 -31.42 0.52
C GLN A 294 -16.23 -32.09 1.79
N THR A 295 -16.55 -31.33 2.85
CA THR A 295 -17.05 -31.86 4.12
C THR A 295 -18.16 -30.97 4.67
N SER A 296 -19.20 -31.59 5.22
CA SER A 296 -20.27 -30.87 5.94
C SER A 296 -20.42 -31.43 7.36
N PRO A 297 -19.98 -30.71 8.40
CA PRO A 297 -19.93 -31.23 9.77
C PRO A 297 -21.29 -31.56 10.38
N TYR A 298 -22.39 -31.13 9.76
CA TYR A 298 -23.75 -31.35 10.23
C TYR A 298 -24.66 -31.99 9.16
N GLY A 299 -24.06 -32.46 8.06
CA GLY A 299 -24.79 -32.97 6.89
C GLY A 299 -25.28 -31.89 5.92
N THR A 300 -25.98 -32.27 4.86
CA THR A 300 -26.30 -31.41 3.71
C THR A 300 -27.81 -31.22 3.51
N LEU A 301 -28.22 -30.00 3.18
CA LEU A 301 -29.61 -29.65 2.84
C LEU A 301 -29.68 -29.19 1.38
N ALA A 302 -30.44 -29.89 0.54
CA ALA A 302 -30.70 -29.47 -0.83
C ALA A 302 -31.99 -28.63 -0.89
N VAL A 303 -31.83 -27.34 -1.14
CA VAL A 303 -32.92 -26.36 -1.22
C VAL A 303 -33.10 -25.91 -2.66
N ARG A 304 -34.34 -25.91 -3.15
CA ARG A 304 -34.74 -25.32 -4.43
C ARG A 304 -35.64 -24.14 -4.15
N ALA A 305 -35.24 -22.95 -4.57
CA ALA A 305 -36.08 -21.76 -4.50
C ALA A 305 -36.48 -21.31 -5.91
N TYR A 306 -37.75 -20.95 -6.10
CA TYR A 306 -38.25 -20.42 -7.37
C TYR A 306 -39.44 -19.49 -7.11
N PHE A 307 -39.65 -18.52 -8.00
CA PHE A 307 -40.86 -17.70 -7.97
C PHE A 307 -41.99 -18.42 -8.70
N ASN A 308 -43.15 -18.50 -8.04
CA ASN A 308 -44.40 -18.93 -8.65
C ASN A 308 -45.41 -17.78 -8.54
N HIS A 309 -45.65 -17.11 -9.67
CA HIS A 309 -46.34 -15.81 -9.70
C HIS A 309 -45.66 -14.83 -8.73
N ASP A 310 -46.39 -14.27 -7.76
CA ASP A 310 -45.86 -13.30 -6.78
C ASP A 310 -45.36 -13.95 -5.48
N SER A 311 -45.26 -15.29 -5.43
CA SER A 311 -44.81 -16.03 -4.25
C SER A 311 -43.43 -16.64 -4.46
N LEU A 312 -42.51 -16.41 -3.52
CA LEU A 312 -41.25 -17.15 -3.44
C LEU A 312 -41.54 -18.54 -2.82
N CYS A 313 -41.43 -19.59 -3.63
CA CYS A 313 -41.56 -20.98 -3.19
C CYS A 313 -40.17 -21.53 -2.86
N VAL A 314 -40.03 -22.13 -1.68
CA VAL A 314 -38.79 -22.79 -1.23
C VAL A 314 -39.12 -24.23 -0.90
N GLU A 315 -38.54 -25.15 -1.67
CA GLU A 315 -38.68 -26.60 -1.51
C GLU A 315 -37.40 -27.20 -0.95
N VAL A 316 -37.55 -28.06 0.05
CA VAL A 316 -36.46 -28.87 0.57
C VAL A 316 -36.55 -30.26 -0.08
N SER A 317 -35.55 -30.59 -0.88
CA SER A 317 -35.57 -31.77 -1.76
C SER A 317 -34.77 -32.95 -1.22
N ALA A 318 -33.73 -32.70 -0.41
CA ALA A 318 -32.98 -33.75 0.29
C ALA A 318 -32.35 -33.22 1.58
N VAL A 319 -32.34 -34.07 2.61
CA VAL A 319 -31.69 -33.83 3.90
C VAL A 319 -30.76 -35.01 4.17
N THR A 320 -29.48 -34.74 4.40
CA THR A 320 -28.51 -35.71 4.89
C THR A 320 -28.03 -35.22 6.23
N LEU A 321 -28.11 -36.03 7.28
CA LEU A 321 -27.65 -35.69 8.62
C LEU A 321 -26.47 -36.61 8.97
N GLU A 322 -25.32 -36.04 9.30
CA GLU A 322 -24.23 -36.79 9.92
C GLU A 322 -24.40 -36.74 11.44
N PHE A 323 -25.02 -37.78 12.02
CA PHE A 323 -25.14 -37.90 13.46
C PHE A 323 -23.79 -38.34 14.07
N ILE A 324 -23.14 -37.46 14.83
CA ILE A 324 -22.11 -37.88 15.79
C ILE A 324 -22.85 -38.41 17.02
N PHE A 325 -23.18 -39.70 17.05
CA PHE A 325 -23.47 -40.36 18.32
C PHE A 325 -22.12 -40.70 18.97
N PRO A 326 -21.78 -40.16 20.16
CA PRO A 326 -20.78 -40.83 20.97
C PRO A 326 -21.39 -42.16 21.38
N VAL A 327 -20.76 -43.26 20.94
CA VAL A 327 -20.99 -44.57 21.54
C VAL A 327 -20.60 -44.43 23.01
N ILE A 328 -21.59 -44.28 23.88
CA ILE A 328 -21.40 -44.39 25.32
C ILE A 328 -21.15 -45.88 25.57
N THR A 329 -19.89 -46.21 25.88
CA THR A 329 -19.40 -47.53 26.29
C THR A 329 -20.11 -48.07 27.52
#